data_AF-A0A254Q9E6-F1
#
_entry.id   AF-A0A254Q9E6-F1
#
_cell.length_a   1.000
_cell.length_b   1.000
_cell.length_c   1.000
_cell.angle_alpha   90.00
_cell.angle_beta   90.00
_cell.angle_gamma   90.00
#
_symmetry.space_group_name_H-M   'P 1'
#
loop_
_entity.id
_entity.type
_entity.pdbx_description
1 polymer ?
#
loop_
_entity_poly.entity_id
_entity_poly.type
_entity_poly.pdbx_seq_one_letter_code
_entity_poly.pdbx_strand_id
1 'polypeptide(L)'
;MRAFISISLISMISSASWAALPPQFADCMSTEGSASSVYDVKEIAKVAKVNYCQNQIGLTNKYDTIDLLKTRNVNVGISVSKTTYTQEDLSELAKSGSYVLYVDGTRIAKEYLNGLASQGVQLVVMSATAGLANADLLNLAKTRPFVYNVNSTVVKEDVKALVAAGVTVVFRSNASGLTKEQIVEIAKVNPDLVTLSP
;
A
#
# COMPACT_ATOMS: atom_id res chain seq x y z
N MET A 1 -53.12 18.62 23.85
CA MET A 1 -51.85 18.91 23.13
C MET A 1 -51.03 17.64 23.09
N ARG A 2 -50.76 17.10 21.88
CA ARG A 2 -49.87 15.95 21.67
C ARG A 2 -48.49 16.51 21.32
N ALA A 3 -47.49 16.26 22.17
CA ALA A 3 -46.10 16.63 21.89
C ALA A 3 -45.44 15.50 21.09
N PHE A 4 -44.92 15.84 19.91
CA PHE A 4 -44.20 14.95 19.03
C PHE A 4 -42.76 14.75 19.51
N ILE A 5 -42.33 13.49 19.43
CA ILE A 5 -40.98 12.98 19.66
C ILE A 5 -40.06 13.47 18.54
N SER A 6 -38.86 13.96 18.90
CA SER A 6 -37.72 14.00 17.98
C SER A 6 -36.49 13.50 18.71
N ILE A 7 -36.14 12.23 18.50
CA ILE A 7 -34.88 11.63 18.92
C ILE A 7 -33.95 11.76 17.72
N SER A 8 -33.08 12.77 17.73
CA SER A 8 -31.99 12.88 16.77
C SER A 8 -30.96 11.79 17.05
N LEU A 9 -30.98 10.76 16.21
CA LEU A 9 -29.96 9.72 16.15
C LEU A 9 -28.69 10.33 15.55
N ILE A 10 -27.75 10.75 16.41
CA ILE A 10 -26.42 11.18 15.99
C ILE A 10 -25.63 9.92 15.58
N SER A 11 -25.64 9.64 14.29
CA SER A 11 -24.80 8.60 13.69
C SER A 11 -23.36 9.10 13.72
N MET A 12 -22.55 8.62 14.68
CA MET A 12 -21.11 8.83 14.69
C MET A 12 -20.50 7.97 13.57
N ILE A 13 -20.36 8.56 12.39
CA ILE A 13 -19.52 8.02 11.33
C ILE A 13 -18.09 8.19 11.82
N SER A 14 -17.50 7.13 12.35
CA SER A 14 -16.09 7.03 12.63
C SER A 14 -15.33 7.16 11.30
N SER A 15 -14.79 8.34 11.03
CA SER A 15 -13.80 8.57 9.99
C SER A 15 -12.56 7.75 10.34
N ALA A 16 -12.46 6.56 9.75
CA ALA A 16 -11.23 5.78 9.78
C ALA A 16 -10.14 6.61 9.09
N SER A 17 -9.33 7.29 9.88
CA SER A 17 -8.15 8.00 9.41
C SER A 17 -7.17 6.95 8.90
N TRP A 18 -7.10 6.77 7.58
CA TRP A 18 -6.06 5.98 6.93
C TRP A 18 -4.91 6.93 6.61
N ALA A 19 -4.12 7.23 7.64
CA ALA A 19 -2.97 8.11 7.54
C ALA A 19 -1.68 7.30 7.28
N ALA A 20 -0.84 7.84 6.38
CA ALA A 20 0.51 7.43 6.01
C ALA A 20 0.65 6.05 5.33
N LEU A 21 1.70 5.89 4.51
CA LEU A 21 2.26 4.56 4.19
C LEU A 21 2.17 3.75 5.48
N PRO A 22 1.53 2.57 5.50
CA PRO A 22 1.45 1.81 6.73
C PRO A 22 2.91 1.65 7.23
N PRO A 23 3.31 2.30 8.36
CA PRO A 23 4.72 2.45 8.75
C PRO A 23 5.42 1.10 8.90
N GLN A 24 4.64 0.04 9.00
CA GLN A 24 5.03 -1.36 9.00
C GLN A 24 5.85 -1.87 7.78
N PHE A 25 6.04 -1.12 6.69
CA PHE A 25 6.63 -1.70 5.48
C PHE A 25 7.72 -0.88 4.78
N ALA A 26 8.30 0.12 5.44
CA ALA A 26 9.51 0.77 4.94
C ALA A 26 10.62 -0.26 4.65
N ASP A 27 10.66 -1.34 5.44
CA ASP A 27 11.65 -2.42 5.36
C ASP A 27 11.56 -3.26 4.08
N CYS A 28 10.40 -3.31 3.42
CA CYS A 28 10.24 -4.04 2.14
C CYS A 28 11.04 -3.37 1.02
N MET A 29 11.27 -2.06 1.16
CA MET A 29 12.12 -1.29 0.27
C MET A 29 13.60 -1.40 0.64
N SER A 30 13.93 -1.79 1.87
CA SER A 30 15.33 -1.96 2.31
C SER A 30 16.02 -3.15 1.62
N THR A 31 17.33 -3.06 1.45
CA THR A 31 18.17 -4.16 0.94
C THR A 31 18.53 -5.16 2.04
N GLU A 32 18.14 -4.90 3.28
CA GLU A 32 18.43 -5.76 4.42
C GLU A 32 17.40 -6.91 4.45
N GLY A 33 17.92 -8.13 4.38
CA GLY A 33 17.13 -9.34 4.54
C GLY A 33 17.09 -9.76 6.00
N SER A 34 15.92 -10.15 6.48
CA SER A 34 15.85 -10.86 7.76
C SER A 34 16.22 -12.33 7.55
N ALA A 35 17.16 -12.84 8.34
CA ALA A 35 17.50 -14.26 8.37
C ALA A 35 16.47 -15.10 9.16
N SER A 36 15.43 -14.49 9.74
CA SER A 36 14.41 -15.22 10.51
C SER A 36 13.66 -16.24 9.65
N SER A 37 13.50 -17.46 10.16
CA SER A 37 12.67 -18.48 9.51
C SER A 37 11.17 -18.19 9.67
N VAL A 38 10.29 -18.85 8.88
CA VAL A 38 8.81 -18.80 9.10
C VAL A 38 8.51 -19.15 10.54
N TYR A 39 9.17 -20.18 11.06
CA TYR A 39 8.95 -20.66 12.42
C TYR A 39 9.19 -19.56 13.44
N ASP A 40 10.33 -18.86 13.35
CA ASP A 40 10.67 -17.76 14.27
C ASP A 40 9.65 -16.62 14.17
N VAL A 41 9.26 -16.24 12.95
CA VAL A 41 8.24 -15.21 12.72
C VAL A 41 6.91 -15.60 13.38
N LYS A 42 6.48 -16.86 13.25
CA LYS A 42 5.25 -17.37 13.85
C LYS A 42 5.33 -17.45 15.37
N GLU A 43 6.46 -17.84 15.94
CA GLU A 43 6.67 -17.85 17.39
C GLU A 43 6.58 -16.43 17.97
N ILE A 44 7.21 -15.44 17.32
CA ILE A 44 7.11 -14.03 17.72
C ILE A 44 5.66 -13.53 17.57
N ALA A 45 4.97 -13.92 16.49
CA ALA A 45 3.59 -13.50 16.22
C ALA A 45 2.57 -13.93 17.29
N LYS A 46 2.90 -14.95 18.11
CA LYS A 46 2.08 -15.35 19.27
C LYS A 46 2.01 -14.26 20.34
N VAL A 47 3.03 -13.42 20.46
CA VAL A 47 3.16 -12.42 21.54
C VAL A 47 3.27 -10.98 21.04
N ALA A 48 3.56 -10.77 19.75
CA ALA A 48 3.71 -9.44 19.16
C ALA A 48 3.14 -9.37 17.73
N LYS A 49 2.88 -8.15 17.24
CA LYS A 49 2.64 -7.93 15.81
C LYS A 49 3.95 -7.99 15.06
N VAL A 50 4.00 -8.72 13.96
CA VAL A 50 5.18 -8.85 13.10
C VAL A 50 4.86 -8.33 11.72
N ASN A 51 5.72 -7.46 11.20
CA ASN A 51 5.66 -7.06 9.81
C ASN A 51 6.77 -7.80 9.07
N TYR A 52 6.39 -8.62 8.10
CA TYR A 52 7.30 -9.45 7.34
C TYR A 52 7.35 -8.97 5.89
N CYS A 53 8.57 -8.72 5.40
CA CYS A 53 8.81 -8.29 4.04
C CYS A 53 9.45 -9.41 3.23
N GLN A 54 8.72 -9.89 2.23
CA GLN A 54 9.21 -10.92 1.32
C GLN A 54 10.07 -10.26 0.23
N ASN A 55 11.40 -10.38 0.37
CA ASN A 55 12.39 -9.64 -0.42
C ASN A 55 13.57 -10.49 -0.96
N GLN A 56 13.36 -11.78 -1.22
CA GLN A 56 14.34 -12.75 -1.79
C GLN A 56 15.52 -13.15 -0.88
N ILE A 57 15.79 -12.45 0.22
CA ILE A 57 16.83 -12.81 1.19
C ILE A 57 16.17 -13.60 2.33
N GLY A 58 15.67 -14.81 2.02
CA GLY A 58 14.90 -15.66 2.92
C GLY A 58 13.68 -16.29 2.25
N LEU A 59 13.05 -17.26 2.94
CA LEU A 59 11.82 -17.99 2.57
C LEU A 59 11.49 -18.00 1.08
N THR A 60 12.09 -18.93 0.35
CA THR A 60 12.12 -18.95 -1.11
C THR A 60 10.86 -19.51 -1.76
N ASN A 61 9.92 -20.05 -0.99
CA ASN A 61 8.74 -20.73 -1.55
C ASN A 61 7.44 -19.97 -1.25
N LYS A 62 6.46 -20.08 -2.15
CA LYS A 62 5.12 -19.47 -2.01
C LYS A 62 4.37 -19.97 -0.77
N TYR A 63 4.55 -21.24 -0.41
CA TYR A 63 3.80 -21.90 0.66
C TYR A 63 4.13 -21.33 2.06
N ASP A 64 5.38 -20.93 2.27
CA ASP A 64 5.83 -20.23 3.48
C ASP A 64 5.08 -18.90 3.63
N THR A 65 4.97 -18.14 2.53
CA THR A 65 4.19 -16.90 2.51
C THR A 65 2.70 -17.16 2.76
N ILE A 66 2.13 -18.23 2.18
CA ILE A 66 0.75 -18.67 2.48
C ILE A 66 0.57 -18.96 3.98
N ASP A 67 1.53 -19.63 4.62
CA ASP A 67 1.48 -19.94 6.05
C ASP A 67 1.56 -18.68 6.92
N LEU A 68 2.42 -17.72 6.54
CA LEU A 68 2.50 -16.41 7.18
C LEU A 68 1.19 -15.61 7.04
N LEU A 69 0.57 -15.61 5.87
CA LEU A 69 -0.71 -14.92 5.63
C LEU A 69 -1.87 -15.47 6.47
N LYS A 70 -1.79 -16.74 6.88
CA LYS A 70 -2.76 -17.38 7.78
C LYS A 70 -2.46 -17.12 9.25
N THR A 71 -1.28 -16.60 9.58
CA THR A 71 -0.85 -16.39 10.96
C THR A 71 -1.40 -15.06 11.48
N ARG A 72 -2.18 -15.14 12.56
CA ARG A 72 -2.69 -13.95 13.25
C ARG A 72 -1.53 -13.08 13.73
N ASN A 73 -1.68 -11.76 13.62
CA ASN A 73 -0.69 -10.74 13.98
C ASN A 73 0.53 -10.63 13.04
N VAL A 74 0.57 -11.36 11.92
CA VAL A 74 1.57 -11.15 10.87
C VAL A 74 0.96 -10.27 9.77
N ASN A 75 1.67 -9.19 9.41
CA ASN A 75 1.40 -8.39 8.23
C ASN A 75 2.46 -8.69 7.18
N VAL A 76 2.06 -9.04 5.97
CA VAL A 76 3.00 -9.39 4.89
C VAL A 76 3.05 -8.29 3.85
N GLY A 77 4.28 -7.86 3.52
CA GLY A 77 4.58 -7.01 2.37
C GLY A 77 5.38 -7.79 1.33
N ILE A 78 5.05 -7.61 0.06
CA ILE A 78 5.65 -8.34 -1.07
C ILE A 78 6.17 -7.34 -2.08
N SER A 79 7.45 -7.44 -2.45
CA SER A 79 8.06 -6.64 -3.53
C SER A 79 7.98 -7.38 -4.86
N VAL A 80 7.50 -6.71 -5.91
CA VAL A 80 7.47 -7.27 -7.27
C VAL A 80 8.90 -7.47 -7.80
N SER A 81 9.79 -6.53 -7.52
CA SER A 81 11.17 -6.54 -8.00
C SER A 81 12.06 -7.54 -7.26
N LYS A 82 11.75 -7.83 -5.98
CA LYS A 82 12.52 -8.73 -5.12
C LYS A 82 11.85 -10.10 -4.93
N THR A 83 10.89 -10.46 -5.77
CA THR A 83 10.27 -11.80 -5.76
C THR A 83 10.06 -12.31 -7.18
N THR A 84 9.92 -13.62 -7.31
CA THR A 84 9.59 -14.29 -8.57
C THR A 84 8.11 -14.64 -8.72
N TYR A 85 7.27 -14.28 -7.75
CA TYR A 85 5.84 -14.63 -7.74
C TYR A 85 5.12 -14.13 -8.98
N THR A 86 4.52 -15.05 -9.73
CA THR A 86 3.73 -14.71 -10.92
C THR A 86 2.43 -14.03 -10.53
N GLN A 87 1.66 -13.58 -11.52
CA GLN A 87 0.31 -13.08 -11.28
C GLN A 87 -0.57 -14.14 -10.60
N GLU A 88 -0.48 -15.39 -11.03
CA GLU A 88 -1.23 -16.52 -10.47
C GLU A 88 -0.85 -16.74 -9.01
N ASP A 89 0.45 -16.68 -8.69
CA ASP A 89 0.93 -16.78 -7.31
C ASP A 89 0.35 -15.67 -6.43
N LEU A 90 0.41 -14.41 -6.89
CA LEU A 90 -0.12 -13.27 -6.15
C LEU A 90 -1.64 -13.38 -5.93
N SER A 91 -2.38 -13.86 -6.93
CA SER A 91 -3.82 -14.13 -6.84
C SER A 91 -4.12 -15.26 -5.85
N GLU A 92 -3.31 -16.31 -5.80
CA GLU A 92 -3.44 -17.39 -4.81
C GLU A 92 -3.13 -16.91 -3.38
N LEU A 93 -2.11 -16.07 -3.22
CA LEU A 93 -1.78 -15.43 -1.95
C LEU A 93 -2.94 -14.56 -1.45
N ALA A 94 -3.58 -13.80 -2.34
CA ALA A 94 -4.75 -12.96 -2.00
C ALA A 94 -5.94 -13.78 -1.47
N LYS A 95 -6.10 -15.03 -1.92
CA LYS A 95 -7.11 -15.97 -1.38
C LYS A 95 -6.75 -16.49 0.02
N SER A 96 -5.48 -16.47 0.38
CA SER A 96 -4.98 -16.99 1.66
C SER A 96 -4.97 -15.96 2.78
N GLY A 97 -4.85 -14.66 2.44
CA GLY A 97 -4.90 -13.57 3.39
C GLY A 97 -4.60 -12.21 2.74
N SER A 98 -4.76 -11.14 3.51
CA SER A 98 -4.45 -9.78 3.05
C SER A 98 -2.95 -9.50 3.11
N TYR A 99 -2.44 -8.82 2.10
CA TYR A 99 -1.05 -8.39 2.04
C TYR A 99 -0.91 -7.04 1.32
N VAL A 100 0.26 -6.43 1.49
CA VAL A 100 0.66 -5.22 0.78
C VAL A 100 1.56 -5.61 -0.39
N LEU A 101 1.19 -5.19 -1.60
CA LEU A 101 2.02 -5.37 -2.79
C LEU A 101 2.74 -4.07 -3.14
N TYR A 102 4.06 -4.11 -3.11
CA TYR A 102 4.94 -3.07 -3.63
C TYR A 102 5.08 -3.27 -5.14
N VAL A 103 4.44 -2.39 -5.91
CA VAL A 103 4.59 -2.32 -7.36
C VAL A 103 5.85 -1.49 -7.64
N ASP A 104 6.99 -2.13 -7.44
CA ASP A 104 8.34 -1.55 -7.56
C ASP A 104 9.12 -2.11 -8.75
N GLY A 105 8.41 -2.71 -9.71
CA GLY A 105 8.93 -3.17 -11.00
C GLY A 105 7.79 -3.42 -11.98
N THR A 106 8.14 -3.62 -13.26
CA THR A 106 7.19 -3.72 -14.37
C THR A 106 6.75 -5.16 -14.70
N ARG A 107 7.21 -6.13 -13.91
CA ARG A 107 7.00 -7.57 -14.16
C ARG A 107 5.52 -7.96 -14.11
N ILE A 108 4.73 -7.29 -13.27
CA ILE A 108 3.28 -7.48 -13.20
C ILE A 108 2.62 -6.45 -14.10
N ALA A 109 1.94 -6.90 -15.15
CA ALA A 109 1.27 -6.00 -16.09
C ALA A 109 0.14 -5.22 -15.39
N LYS A 110 -0.06 -3.99 -15.84
CA LYS A 110 -1.00 -3.03 -15.23
C LYS A 110 -2.45 -3.52 -15.21
N GLU A 111 -2.85 -4.30 -16.21
CA GLU A 111 -4.18 -4.88 -16.34
C GLU A 111 -4.51 -5.82 -15.18
N TYR A 112 -3.47 -6.46 -14.60
CA TYR A 112 -3.61 -7.40 -13.50
C TYR A 112 -3.66 -6.74 -12.12
N LEU A 113 -3.11 -5.52 -11.99
CA LEU A 113 -3.13 -4.77 -10.73
C LEU A 113 -4.56 -4.46 -10.28
N ASN A 114 -5.47 -4.16 -11.20
CA ASN A 114 -6.91 -3.99 -10.91
C ASN A 114 -7.54 -5.27 -10.33
N GLY A 115 -7.16 -6.43 -10.90
CA GLY A 115 -7.63 -7.73 -10.42
C GLY A 115 -7.16 -8.03 -9.00
N LEU A 116 -5.90 -7.74 -8.69
CA LEU A 116 -5.34 -7.90 -7.35
C LEU A 116 -5.96 -6.92 -6.35
N ALA A 117 -6.12 -5.65 -6.73
CA ALA A 117 -6.76 -4.64 -5.88
C ALA A 117 -8.22 -5.02 -5.54
N SER A 118 -8.96 -5.56 -6.51
CA SER A 118 -10.34 -6.04 -6.33
C SER A 118 -10.43 -7.23 -5.36
N GLN A 119 -9.37 -8.03 -5.26
CA GLN A 119 -9.25 -9.12 -4.29
C GLN A 119 -8.85 -8.65 -2.88
N GLY A 120 -8.72 -7.33 -2.66
CA GLY A 120 -8.38 -6.77 -1.36
C GLY A 120 -6.89 -6.63 -1.09
N VAL A 121 -6.04 -6.85 -2.10
CA VAL A 121 -4.60 -6.56 -2.00
C VAL A 121 -4.40 -5.05 -1.91
N GLN A 122 -3.66 -4.60 -0.90
CA GLN A 122 -3.31 -3.20 -0.75
C GLN A 122 -2.10 -2.88 -1.64
N LEU A 123 -2.28 -1.97 -2.59
CA LEU A 123 -1.19 -1.60 -3.49
C LEU A 123 -0.40 -0.40 -2.94
N VAL A 124 0.92 -0.49 -3.08
CA VAL A 124 1.86 0.62 -2.92
C VAL A 124 2.67 0.74 -4.21
N VAL A 125 2.42 1.81 -4.96
CA VAL A 125 2.99 2.02 -6.30
C VAL A 125 4.17 2.96 -6.22
N MET A 126 5.33 2.54 -6.73
CA MET A 126 6.56 3.36 -6.75
C MET A 126 6.60 4.24 -8.00
N SER A 127 6.76 5.56 -7.85
CA SER A 127 6.82 6.47 -8.99
C SER A 127 7.99 6.17 -9.94
N ALA A 128 9.12 5.71 -9.41
CA ALA A 128 10.34 5.47 -10.18
C ALA A 128 10.30 4.21 -11.04
N THR A 129 9.65 3.14 -10.56
CA THR A 129 9.89 1.78 -11.08
C THR A 129 8.63 1.01 -11.46
N ALA A 130 7.44 1.49 -11.11
CA ALA A 130 6.19 0.80 -11.44
C ALA A 130 5.91 0.75 -12.96
N GLY A 131 6.48 1.69 -13.73
CA GLY A 131 6.27 1.78 -15.19
C GLY A 131 4.81 2.06 -15.58
N LEU A 132 4.03 2.68 -14.69
CA LEU A 132 2.63 3.04 -14.94
C LEU A 132 2.51 4.48 -15.40
N ALA A 133 1.73 4.72 -16.46
CA ALA A 133 1.38 6.08 -16.86
C ALA A 133 0.32 6.67 -15.91
N ASN A 134 0.20 8.00 -15.86
CA ASN A 134 -0.80 8.67 -15.02
C ASN A 134 -2.25 8.19 -15.30
N ALA A 135 -2.58 7.93 -16.58
CA ALA A 135 -3.87 7.36 -16.95
C ALA A 135 -4.12 5.97 -16.34
N ASP A 136 -3.08 5.14 -16.22
CA ASP A 136 -3.17 3.81 -15.61
C ASP A 136 -3.39 3.93 -14.10
N LEU A 137 -2.68 4.85 -13.45
CA LEU A 137 -2.83 5.15 -12.01
C LEU A 137 -4.23 5.66 -11.68
N LEU A 138 -4.76 6.58 -12.48
CA LEU A 138 -6.12 7.10 -12.31
C LEU A 138 -7.18 6.02 -12.55
N ASN A 139 -6.93 5.09 -13.48
CA ASN A 139 -7.83 3.95 -13.68
C ASN A 139 -7.79 3.01 -12.46
N LEU A 140 -6.60 2.74 -11.92
CA LEU A 140 -6.43 1.93 -10.72
C LEU A 140 -7.15 2.52 -9.50
N ALA A 141 -7.09 3.85 -9.33
CA ALA A 141 -7.74 4.58 -8.25
C ALA A 141 -9.27 4.40 -8.25
N LYS A 142 -9.89 4.24 -9.43
CA LYS A 142 -11.35 3.98 -9.56
C LYS A 142 -11.74 2.61 -9.02
N THR A 143 -10.85 1.63 -9.11
CA THR A 143 -11.08 0.27 -8.60
C THR A 143 -10.96 0.24 -7.08
N ARG A 144 -9.86 0.78 -6.54
CA ARG A 144 -9.60 0.82 -5.11
C ARG A 144 -8.56 1.89 -4.77
N PRO A 145 -8.70 2.61 -3.64
CA PRO A 145 -7.64 3.48 -3.15
C PRO A 145 -6.33 2.71 -2.95
N PHE A 146 -5.23 3.32 -3.37
CA PHE A 146 -3.88 2.79 -3.20
C PHE A 146 -2.94 3.88 -2.69
N VAL A 147 -1.72 3.48 -2.32
CA VAL A 147 -0.67 4.41 -1.92
C VAL A 147 0.27 4.65 -3.10
N TYR A 148 0.44 5.91 -3.48
CA TYR A 148 1.45 6.35 -4.43
C TYR A 148 2.67 6.88 -3.67
N ASN A 149 3.76 6.11 -3.72
CA ASN A 149 5.02 6.47 -3.08
C ASN A 149 5.89 7.22 -4.08
N VAL A 150 6.08 8.52 -3.82
CA VAL A 150 6.88 9.40 -4.66
C VAL A 150 8.35 9.24 -4.27
N ASN A 151 9.05 8.44 -5.05
CA ASN A 151 10.48 8.12 -4.90
C ASN A 151 11.32 8.53 -6.13
N SER A 152 10.76 9.38 -7.00
CA SER A 152 11.42 10.01 -8.15
C SER A 152 10.75 11.33 -8.50
N THR A 153 11.35 12.10 -9.43
CA THR A 153 10.75 13.31 -9.98
C THR A 153 9.36 13.00 -10.55
N VAL A 154 8.39 13.84 -10.20
CA VAL A 154 6.98 13.75 -10.63
C VAL A 154 6.47 15.11 -11.09
N VAL A 155 5.39 15.11 -11.87
CA VAL A 155 4.71 16.34 -12.32
C VAL A 155 3.63 16.72 -11.31
N LYS A 156 3.60 17.99 -10.91
CA LYS A 156 2.66 18.51 -9.90
C LYS A 156 1.21 18.19 -10.26
N GLU A 157 0.83 18.45 -11.50
CA GLU A 157 -0.53 18.27 -12.02
C GLU A 157 -0.99 16.81 -11.95
N ASP A 158 -0.10 15.87 -12.26
CA ASP A 158 -0.39 14.43 -12.19
C ASP A 158 -0.66 14.01 -10.74
N VAL A 159 0.25 14.38 -9.81
CA VAL A 159 0.08 14.04 -8.39
C VAL A 159 -1.17 14.68 -7.81
N LYS A 160 -1.46 15.93 -8.19
CA LYS A 160 -2.69 16.63 -7.79
C LYS A 160 -3.95 15.89 -8.26
N ALA A 161 -3.94 15.38 -9.50
CA ALA A 161 -5.04 14.58 -10.04
C ALA A 161 -5.21 13.25 -9.29
N LEU A 162 -4.11 12.60 -8.89
CA LEU A 162 -4.15 11.38 -8.07
C LEU A 162 -4.78 11.63 -6.69
N VAL A 163 -4.38 12.71 -5.99
CA VAL A 163 -4.99 13.09 -4.71
C VAL A 163 -6.48 13.38 -4.88
N ALA A 164 -6.86 14.10 -5.93
CA ALA A 164 -8.27 14.36 -6.24
C ALA A 164 -9.07 13.07 -6.53
N ALA A 165 -8.41 12.03 -7.05
CA ALA A 165 -8.99 10.71 -7.29
C ALA A 165 -8.99 9.80 -6.03
N GLY A 166 -8.60 10.31 -4.85
CA GLY A 166 -8.61 9.55 -3.61
C GLY A 166 -7.35 8.71 -3.35
N VAL A 167 -6.29 8.90 -4.14
CA VAL A 167 -5.01 8.21 -3.93
C VAL A 167 -4.26 8.84 -2.76
N THR A 168 -3.78 8.01 -1.84
CA THR A 168 -2.88 8.46 -0.78
C THR A 168 -1.48 8.66 -1.37
N VAL A 169 -0.95 9.87 -1.28
CA VAL A 169 0.38 10.23 -1.79
C VAL A 169 1.36 10.37 -0.63
N VAL A 170 2.47 9.65 -0.72
CA VAL A 170 3.57 9.79 0.24
C VAL A 170 4.80 10.32 -0.46
N PHE A 171 5.20 11.53 -0.09
CA PHE A 171 6.42 12.15 -0.58
C PHE A 171 7.61 11.70 0.25
N ARG A 172 8.61 11.09 -0.40
CA ARG A 172 9.94 10.97 0.21
C ARG A 172 10.69 12.28 0.02
N SER A 173 11.04 12.89 1.14
CA SER A 173 11.74 14.18 1.20
C SER A 173 12.95 14.14 0.27
N ASN A 174 13.02 15.08 -0.68
CA ASN A 174 14.07 15.23 -1.71
C ASN A 174 13.96 14.36 -2.98
N ALA A 175 13.06 13.37 -3.05
CA ALA A 175 12.95 12.54 -4.27
C ALA A 175 11.98 13.10 -5.32
N SER A 176 10.97 13.88 -4.89
CA SER A 176 9.83 14.28 -5.74
C SER A 176 10.15 15.29 -6.84
N GLY A 177 11.24 16.04 -6.71
CA GLY A 177 11.54 17.17 -7.59
C GLY A 177 10.55 18.34 -7.50
N LEU A 178 9.61 18.32 -6.55
CA LEU A 178 8.63 19.39 -6.34
C LEU A 178 9.12 20.40 -5.29
N THR A 179 8.78 21.67 -5.47
CA THR A 179 9.00 22.69 -4.44
C THR A 179 8.01 22.53 -3.28
N LYS A 180 8.33 23.17 -2.15
CA LYS A 180 7.44 23.21 -0.97
C LYS A 180 6.06 23.77 -1.34
N GLU A 181 6.02 24.84 -2.13
CA GLU A 181 4.79 25.51 -2.54
C GLU A 181 3.92 24.57 -3.38
N GLN A 182 4.53 23.80 -4.28
CA GLN A 182 3.82 22.81 -5.09
C GLN A 182 3.25 21.68 -4.24
N ILE A 183 4.00 21.18 -3.25
CA ILE A 183 3.50 20.16 -2.31
C ILE A 183 2.33 20.70 -1.48
N VAL A 184 2.39 21.96 -1.04
CA VAL A 184 1.28 22.63 -0.33
C VAL A 184 0.05 22.77 -1.24
N GLU A 185 0.22 23.09 -2.51
CA GLU A 185 -0.89 23.13 -3.47
C GLU A 185 -1.55 21.77 -3.68
N ILE A 186 -0.78 20.68 -3.68
CA ILE A 186 -1.28 19.31 -3.75
C ILE A 186 -2.06 18.96 -2.47
N ALA A 187 -1.48 19.24 -1.30
CA ALA A 187 -2.11 18.96 0.00
C ALA A 187 -3.41 19.73 0.23
N LYS A 188 -3.58 20.91 -0.38
CA LYS A 188 -4.85 21.66 -0.35
C LYS A 188 -6.01 20.94 -1.03
N VAL A 189 -5.75 19.97 -1.92
CA VAL A 189 -6.82 19.17 -2.54
C VAL A 189 -7.45 18.26 -1.50
N ASN A 190 -6.64 17.51 -0.77
CA ASN A 190 -7.06 16.72 0.37
C ASN A 190 -5.86 16.47 1.31
N PRO A 191 -5.80 17.13 2.48
CA PRO A 191 -4.66 17.02 3.38
C PRO A 191 -4.52 15.64 4.01
N ASP A 192 -5.62 14.90 4.18
CA ASP A 192 -5.62 13.57 4.81
C ASP A 192 -4.98 12.51 3.91
N LEU A 193 -4.85 12.79 2.62
CA LEU A 193 -4.26 11.90 1.62
C LEU A 193 -2.81 12.23 1.31
N VAL A 194 -2.20 13.24 1.95
CA VAL A 194 -0.83 13.64 1.66
C VAL A 194 0.04 13.47 2.91
N THR A 195 1.09 12.66 2.78
CA THR A 195 2.06 12.44 3.85
C THR A 195 3.46 12.82 3.37
N LEU A 196 4.23 13.47 4.25
CA LEU A 196 5.66 13.67 4.08
C LEU A 196 6.39 12.58 4.89
N SER A 197 7.19 11.77 4.21
CA SER A 197 8.13 10.86 4.84
C SER A 197 9.53 11.48 4.73
N PRO A 198 10.26 11.65 5.85
CA PRO A 198 11.69 11.94 5.79
C PRO A 198 12.45 10.84 5.03
#